data_AF-A0A2A4E7R8-F1
#
_entry.id   AF-A0A2A4E7R8-F1
#
_cell.length_a   1.000
_cell.length_b   1.000
_cell.length_c   1.000
_cell.angle_alpha   90.00
_cell.angle_beta   90.00
_cell.angle_gamma   90.00
#
_symmetry.space_group_name_H-M   'P 1'
#
loop_
_entity.id
_entity.type
_entity.pdbx_description
1 polymer ?
#
loop_
_entity_poly.entity_id
_entity_poly.type
_entity_poly.pdbx_seq_one_letter_code
_entity_poly.pdbx_strand_id
1 'polypeptide(L)'
;MDDTQPFLPGMAPLDAGPSPLEQAARLQIQHMRDRNLLTAEHAIAVQLVLDLARAIGVSATRGRASAMALAARELREALLLLPAGDTDEFAELMKQLESEDDTATAEHEIRRQP
;
A
#
# COMPACT_ATOMS: atom_id res chain seq x y z
N MET A 1 21.15 -26.90 9.48
CA MET A 1 22.25 -26.43 8.63
C MET A 1 22.32 -24.94 8.88
N ASP A 2 23.24 -24.51 9.77
CA ASP A 2 23.47 -23.10 10.07
C ASP A 2 24.57 -22.59 9.12
N ASP A 3 24.15 -21.98 8.00
CA ASP A 3 25.03 -21.32 7.03
C ASP A 3 25.26 -19.84 7.40
N THR A 4 25.74 -19.58 8.62
CA THR A 4 26.22 -18.24 9.01
C THR A 4 27.70 -18.10 8.69
N GLN A 5 28.05 -18.14 7.41
CA GLN A 5 29.39 -17.72 7.00
C GLN A 5 29.55 -16.20 7.20
N PRO A 6 30.61 -15.75 7.90
CA PRO A 6 30.88 -14.32 8.05
C PRO A 6 31.23 -13.71 6.68
N PHE A 7 30.49 -12.68 6.29
CA PHE A 7 30.74 -11.96 5.04
C PHE A 7 32.07 -11.21 5.09
N LEU A 8 32.79 -11.20 3.95
CA LEU A 8 33.99 -10.39 3.78
C LEU A 8 33.63 -8.90 3.91
N PRO A 9 34.50 -8.06 4.52
CA PRO A 9 34.30 -6.62 4.55
C PRO A 9 34.10 -6.07 3.14
N GLY A 10 32.94 -5.44 2.90
CA GLY A 10 32.55 -4.92 1.58
C GLY A 10 31.63 -5.83 0.75
N MET A 11 31.38 -7.07 1.17
CA MET A 11 30.29 -7.89 0.63
C MET A 11 29.01 -7.64 1.43
N ALA A 12 28.11 -6.84 0.86
CA ALA A 12 26.75 -6.77 1.36
C ALA A 12 26.09 -8.16 1.22
N PRO A 13 25.24 -8.58 2.19
CA PRO A 13 24.49 -9.84 2.09
C PRO A 13 23.76 -9.91 0.74
N LEU A 14 23.87 -11.06 0.07
CA LEU A 14 23.20 -11.30 -1.23
C LEU A 14 21.67 -11.23 -1.11
N ASP A 15 21.12 -11.56 0.06
CA ASP A 15 19.70 -11.40 0.39
C ASP A 15 19.55 -10.86 1.82
N ALA A 16 19.48 -9.54 1.98
CA ALA A 16 19.17 -8.89 3.25
C ALA A 16 17.66 -8.96 3.63
N GLY A 17 16.88 -9.76 2.89
CA GLY A 17 15.42 -9.75 2.97
C GLY A 17 14.79 -8.51 2.33
N PRO A 18 13.45 -8.37 2.40
CA PRO A 18 12.74 -7.27 1.79
C PRO A 18 13.05 -5.95 2.51
N SER A 19 13.34 -4.91 1.74
CA SER A 19 13.59 -3.58 2.30
C SER A 19 12.34 -3.01 2.99
N PRO A 20 12.47 -2.03 3.91
CA PRO A 20 11.30 -1.39 4.53
C PRO A 20 10.31 -0.83 3.49
N LEU A 21 10.82 -0.29 2.38
CA LEU A 21 9.98 0.21 1.28
C LEU A 21 9.26 -0.92 0.55
N GLU A 22 9.93 -2.05 0.32
CA GLU A 22 9.31 -3.24 -0.27
C GLU A 22 8.20 -3.80 0.64
N GLN A 23 8.43 -3.84 1.94
CA GLN A 23 7.42 -4.26 2.92
C GLN A 23 6.21 -3.33 2.89
N ALA A 24 6.43 -2.00 2.88
CA ALA A 24 5.35 -1.02 2.76
C ALA A 24 4.55 -1.18 1.46
N ALA A 25 5.23 -1.37 0.33
CA ALA A 25 4.58 -1.62 -0.95
C ALA A 25 3.71 -2.88 -0.92
N ARG A 26 4.22 -3.98 -0.34
CA ARG A 26 3.47 -5.24 -0.16
C ARG A 26 2.22 -5.04 0.70
N LEU A 27 2.33 -4.31 1.81
CA LEU A 27 1.19 -4.00 2.67
C LEU A 27 0.14 -3.15 1.95
N GLN A 28 0.56 -2.16 1.17
CA GLN A 28 -0.37 -1.31 0.41
C GLN A 28 -1.10 -2.11 -0.68
N ILE A 29 -0.38 -2.93 -1.45
CA ILE A 29 -0.97 -3.82 -2.45
C ILE A 29 -1.95 -4.80 -1.78
N GLN A 30 -1.58 -5.33 -0.61
CA GLN A 30 -2.46 -6.20 0.18
C GLN A 30 -3.74 -5.48 0.58
N HIS A 31 -3.68 -4.23 1.07
CA HIS A 31 -4.86 -3.44 1.37
C HIS A 31 -5.74 -3.16 0.14
N MET A 32 -5.15 -2.87 -1.02
CA MET A 32 -5.92 -2.72 -2.26
C MET A 32 -6.62 -4.03 -2.67
N ARG A 33 -5.94 -5.17 -2.49
CA ARG A 33 -6.51 -6.50 -2.73
C ARG A 33 -7.69 -6.79 -1.80
N ASP A 34 -7.53 -6.49 -0.52
CA ASP A 34 -8.56 -6.76 0.50
C ASP A 34 -9.82 -5.90 0.29
N ARG A 35 -9.66 -4.73 -0.34
CA ARG A 35 -10.75 -3.85 -0.81
C ARG A 35 -11.28 -4.21 -2.20
N ASN A 36 -10.80 -5.29 -2.83
CA ASN A 36 -11.15 -5.71 -4.19
C ASN A 36 -10.91 -4.63 -5.27
N LEU A 37 -9.95 -3.72 -5.05
CA LEU A 37 -9.62 -2.66 -6.02
C LEU A 37 -8.75 -3.18 -7.18
N LEU A 38 -8.04 -4.28 -6.97
CA LEU A 38 -7.13 -4.85 -7.97
C LEU A 38 -7.85 -5.82 -8.90
N THR A 39 -7.72 -5.56 -10.20
CA THR A 39 -8.11 -6.48 -11.28
C THR A 39 -6.88 -7.07 -11.96
N ALA A 40 -7.08 -8.04 -12.87
CA ALA A 40 -5.99 -8.63 -13.66
C ALA A 40 -5.21 -7.61 -14.50
N GLU A 41 -5.84 -6.50 -14.89
CA GLU A 41 -5.20 -5.43 -15.67
C GLU A 41 -4.09 -4.72 -14.90
N HIS A 42 -4.15 -4.74 -13.56
CA HIS A 42 -3.17 -4.10 -12.69
C HIS A 42 -1.94 -4.98 -12.39
N ALA A 43 -1.92 -6.23 -12.84
CA ALA A 43 -0.87 -7.19 -12.46
C ALA A 43 0.55 -6.70 -12.80
N ILE A 44 0.73 -6.06 -13.97
CA ILE A 44 2.02 -5.52 -14.40
C ILE A 44 2.43 -4.34 -13.52
N ALA A 45 1.50 -3.42 -13.22
CA ALA A 45 1.77 -2.27 -12.37
C ALA A 45 2.15 -2.68 -10.94
N VAL A 46 1.42 -3.66 -10.38
CA VAL A 46 1.72 -4.25 -9.06
C VAL A 46 3.13 -4.84 -9.03
N GLN A 47 3.50 -5.64 -10.03
CA GLN A 47 4.83 -6.25 -10.09
C GLN A 47 5.92 -5.18 -10.24
N LEU A 48 5.69 -4.16 -11.07
CA LEU A 48 6.62 -3.05 -11.27
C LEU A 48 6.89 -2.28 -9.97
N VAL A 49 5.84 -2.01 -9.18
CA VAL A 49 5.96 -1.37 -7.85
C VAL A 49 6.85 -2.20 -6.92
N LEU A 50 6.66 -3.52 -6.87
CA LEU A 50 7.46 -4.42 -6.03
C LEU A 50 8.94 -4.46 -6.47
N ASP A 51 9.20 -4.56 -7.76
CA ASP A 51 10.55 -4.63 -8.32
C ASP A 51 11.32 -3.33 -8.11
N LEU A 52 10.66 -2.19 -8.30
CA LEU A 52 11.25 -0.87 -8.07
C LEU A 52 11.52 -0.61 -6.58
N ALA A 53 10.60 -0.99 -5.69
CA ALA A 53 10.82 -0.90 -4.25
C ALA A 53 12.02 -1.76 -3.80
N ARG A 54 12.18 -2.97 -4.36
CA ARG A 54 13.36 -3.81 -4.12
C ARG A 54 14.63 -3.17 -4.68
N ALA A 55 14.59 -2.64 -5.89
CA ALA A 55 15.74 -1.99 -6.54
C ALA A 55 16.24 -0.77 -5.75
N ILE A 56 15.34 0.01 -5.14
CA ILE A 56 15.68 1.13 -4.25
C ILE A 56 16.41 0.62 -3.02
N GLY A 57 15.89 -0.43 -2.36
CA GLY A 57 16.55 -1.06 -1.22
C GLY A 57 17.96 -1.55 -1.53
N VAL A 58 18.14 -2.24 -2.66
CA VAL A 58 19.46 -2.73 -3.12
C VAL A 58 20.40 -1.58 -3.48
N SER A 59 19.88 -0.51 -4.09
CA SER A 59 20.71 0.64 -4.47
C SER A 59 21.16 1.44 -3.25
N ALA A 60 20.31 1.55 -2.23
CA ALA A 60 20.64 2.21 -0.97
C ALA A 60 21.78 1.49 -0.23
N THR A 61 21.74 0.16 -0.13
CA THR A 61 22.80 -0.62 0.53
C THR A 61 24.14 -0.56 -0.21
N ARG A 62 24.12 -0.31 -1.52
CA ARG A 62 25.32 -0.21 -2.38
C ARG A 62 25.80 1.22 -2.59
N GLY A 63 25.18 2.22 -1.95
CA GLY A 63 25.55 3.63 -2.10
C GLY A 63 25.34 4.19 -3.52
N ARG A 64 24.44 3.58 -4.31
CA ARG A 64 24.19 3.97 -5.72
C ARG A 64 23.09 5.03 -5.80
N ALA A 65 23.41 6.25 -5.39
CA ALA A 65 22.44 7.34 -5.27
C ALA A 65 21.70 7.68 -6.58
N SER A 66 22.38 7.66 -7.73
CA SER A 66 21.76 7.95 -9.04
C SER A 66 20.76 6.86 -9.46
N ALA A 67 21.11 5.59 -9.28
CA ALA A 67 20.22 4.46 -9.55
C ALA A 67 18.99 4.49 -8.63
N MET A 68 19.20 4.84 -7.35
CA MET A 68 18.11 5.03 -6.40
C MET A 68 17.16 6.15 -6.82
N ALA A 69 17.69 7.31 -7.24
CA ALA A 69 16.88 8.44 -7.66
C ALA A 69 16.02 8.12 -8.90
N LEU A 70 16.60 7.40 -9.88
CA LEU A 70 15.87 6.93 -11.05
C LEU A 70 14.76 5.95 -10.66
N ALA A 71 15.08 4.91 -9.88
CA ALA A 71 14.10 3.93 -9.43
C ALA A 71 12.98 4.56 -8.59
N ALA A 72 13.30 5.55 -7.75
CA ALA A 72 12.32 6.30 -6.99
C ALA A 72 11.38 7.14 -7.87
N ARG A 73 11.88 7.67 -8.99
CA ARG A 73 11.04 8.37 -9.98
C ARG A 73 10.09 7.39 -10.65
N GLU A 74 10.61 6.30 -11.22
CA GLU A 74 9.78 5.29 -11.89
C GLU A 74 8.77 4.66 -10.92
N LEU A 75 9.10 4.52 -9.63
CA LEU A 75 8.17 4.00 -8.63
C LEU A 75 6.97 4.93 -8.46
N ARG A 76 7.18 6.24 -8.44
CA ARG A 76 6.06 7.20 -8.35
C ARG A 76 5.15 7.10 -9.57
N GLU A 77 5.72 6.96 -10.76
CA GLU A 77 4.93 6.77 -11.99
C GLU A 77 4.14 5.45 -11.94
N ALA A 78 4.76 4.35 -11.49
CA ALA A 78 4.10 3.07 -11.35
C ALA A 78 2.92 3.10 -10.35
N LEU A 79 3.05 3.87 -9.26
CA LEU A 79 1.98 4.04 -8.28
C LEU A 79 0.76 4.76 -8.86
N LEU A 80 0.93 5.66 -9.84
CA LEU A 80 -0.18 6.34 -10.50
C LEU A 80 -1.01 5.41 -11.39
N LEU A 81 -0.46 4.24 -11.76
CA LEU A 81 -1.17 3.21 -12.53
C LEU A 81 -2.03 2.30 -11.64
N LEU A 82 -1.88 2.39 -10.31
CA LEU A 82 -2.67 1.62 -9.37
C LEU A 82 -3.96 2.38 -9.02
N PRO A 83 -5.05 1.66 -8.69
CA PRO A 83 -6.28 2.30 -8.28
C PRO A 83 -6.04 3.15 -7.04
N ALA A 84 -6.42 4.42 -7.11
CA ALA A 84 -6.58 5.22 -5.91
C ALA A 84 -7.77 4.62 -5.15
N GLY A 85 -7.51 4.11 -3.94
CA GLY A 85 -8.62 3.77 -3.06
C GLY A 85 -9.36 5.06 -2.79
N ASP A 86 -10.61 5.16 -3.26
CA ASP A 86 -11.48 6.27 -2.89
C ASP A 86 -11.40 6.40 -1.37
N THR A 87 -11.08 7.60 -0.92
CA THR A 87 -11.10 7.96 0.48
C THR A 87 -12.49 7.58 0.98
N ASP A 88 -12.53 6.79 2.05
CA ASP A 88 -13.77 6.35 2.70
C ASP A 88 -14.66 7.54 3.14
N GLU A 89 -14.26 8.79 2.91
CA GLU A 89 -15.04 10.02 3.14
C GLU A 89 -16.43 9.97 2.51
N PHE A 90 -16.60 9.49 1.27
CA PHE A 90 -17.93 9.39 0.66
C PHE A 90 -18.76 8.27 1.30
N ALA A 91 -18.14 7.15 1.64
CA ALA A 91 -18.80 6.03 2.32
C ALA A 91 -19.17 6.37 3.78
N GLU A 92 -18.31 7.11 4.48
CA GLU A 92 -18.57 7.66 5.82
C GLU A 92 -19.69 8.70 5.79
N LEU A 93 -19.71 9.58 4.78
CA LEU A 93 -20.79 10.54 4.58
C LEU A 93 -22.15 9.86 4.36
N MET A 94 -22.20 8.84 3.50
CA MET A 94 -23.43 8.08 3.27
C MET A 94 -23.91 7.35 4.53
N LYS A 95 -22.98 6.81 5.32
CA LYS A 95 -23.30 6.17 6.60
C LYS A 95 -23.80 7.15 7.66
N GLN A 96 -23.30 8.39 7.66
CA GLN A 96 -23.81 9.46 8.53
C GLN A 96 -25.25 9.85 8.15
N LEU A 97 -25.53 10.02 6.84
CA LEU A 97 -26.87 10.36 6.36
C LEU A 97 -27.91 9.27 6.66
N GLU A 98 -27.55 7.99 6.53
CA GLU A 98 -28.43 6.87 6.93
C GLU A 98 -28.73 6.86 8.43
N SER A 99 -27.76 7.26 9.28
CA SER A 99 -27.96 7.31 10.73
C SER A 99 -28.79 8.49 11.23
N GLU A 100 -28.79 9.62 10.51
CA GLU A 100 -29.60 10.80 10.87
C GLU A 100 -31.10 10.57 10.59
N ASP A 101 -31.45 9.86 9.51
CA ASP A 101 -32.86 9.58 9.15
C ASP A 101 -33.55 8.63 10.16
N ASP A 102 -32.82 7.68 10.74
CA ASP A 102 -33.34 6.78 11.79
C ASP A 102 -33.63 7.53 13.11
N THR A 103 -32.82 8.53 13.46
CA THR A 103 -33.06 9.34 14.67
C THR A 103 -34.25 10.28 14.55
N ALA A 104 -34.50 10.85 13.37
CA ALA A 104 -35.66 11.72 13.12
C ALA A 104 -36.99 10.98 13.21
N THR A 105 -37.00 9.68 12.88
CA THR A 105 -38.20 8.85 12.89
C THR A 105 -38.55 8.36 14.31
N ALA A 106 -37.53 8.03 15.12
CA ALA A 106 -37.71 7.58 16.51
C ALA A 106 -38.29 8.67 17.44
N GLU A 107 -37.94 9.94 17.25
CA GLU A 107 -38.48 11.04 18.08
C GLU A 107 -39.96 11.37 17.77
N HIS A 108 -40.44 11.06 16.56
CA HIS A 108 -41.82 11.35 16.17
C HIS A 108 -42.82 10.31 16.69
N GLU A 109 -42.37 9.09 16.99
CA GLU A 109 -43.21 7.98 17.46
C GLU A 109 -43.42 8.01 18.99
N ILE A 110 -42.47 8.54 19.75
CA ILE A 110 -42.57 8.67 21.22
C ILE A 110 -43.63 9.71 21.65
N ARG A 111 -43.93 10.70 20.79
CA ARG A 111 -44.94 11.74 21.07
C ARG A 111 -46.40 11.33 20.82
N ARG A 112 -46.64 10.10 20.34
CA ARG A 112 -47.98 9.60 19.95
C ARG A 112 -48.52 8.46 20.82
N GLN A 113 -47.84 8.05 21.89
CA GLN A 113 -48.40 7.09 22.83
C GLN A 113 -49.14 7.82 23.98
N PRO A 114 -50.38 7.42 24.30
CA PRO A 114 -51.29 8.13 25.21
C PRO A 114 -50.88 8.09 26.68
#